data_AF-A0A9Q0DB72-F1
#
_entry.id   AF-A0A9Q0DB72-F1
#
_cell.length_a   1.000
_cell.length_b   1.000
_cell.length_c   1.000
_cell.angle_alpha   90.00
_cell.angle_beta   90.00
_cell.angle_gamma   90.00
#
_symmetry.space_group_name_H-M   'P 1'
#
loop_
_entity.id
_entity.type
_entity.pdbx_description
1 polymer ?
#
loop_
_entity_poly.entity_id
_entity_poly.type
_entity_poly.pdbx_seq_one_letter_code
_entity_poly.pdbx_strand_id
1 'polypeptide(L)'
;MQKFRRVFEGIAKAGQPTGLNDFFTELFITERVSGEVNKEHGVRLIETASRKLAKEETPIKLEDIFKPLPGQDQPSRTIMTTGVAGIGKTVLTHKFTLDWAEGKANHDIHFTLPFTFRELNLLKEKEFSLVELLHHFFIQTKGIRRYDLFQVVFILDGLDECRLPLDFQNNPIWTDVTKSTSVDVLLTNLIRGDLLPSTRIWITTRPAAANQIPAECVGMVTEVRGFTDPQKEEYFRKRFREETLASRIISHIKTSRILHIILYLCTNRNVQEANGFTDTPPVTPSEVIGNTSQCQASEPEVIIDLPSMSDPDVINLLIPHAELLTYEEASNV
;
A
#
# COMPACT_ATOMS: atom_id res chain seq x y z
N MET A 1 17.08 -1.08 7.21
CA MET A 1 17.16 0.40 7.23
C MET A 1 17.56 1.02 5.88
N GLN A 2 18.59 0.53 5.15
CA GLN A 2 18.81 1.02 3.76
C GLN A 2 17.66 0.66 2.79
N LYS A 3 16.88 -0.40 3.07
CA LYS A 3 15.78 -0.94 2.23
C LYS A 3 14.70 0.10 1.88
N PHE A 4 14.36 1.04 2.77
CA PHE A 4 13.28 2.00 2.57
C PHE A 4 13.75 3.42 2.19
N ARG A 5 15.07 3.66 2.17
CA ARG A 5 15.65 4.97 1.84
C ARG A 5 15.81 5.22 0.34
N ARG A 6 15.81 4.16 -0.49
CA ARG A 6 15.99 4.27 -1.95
C ARG A 6 14.78 3.67 -2.65
N VAL A 7 14.12 4.51 -3.42
CA VAL A 7 12.88 4.21 -4.15
C VAL A 7 13.11 4.78 -5.56
N PHE A 8 12.92 3.96 -6.59
CA PHE A 8 13.30 4.29 -7.97
C PHE A 8 12.08 4.73 -8.77
N GLU A 9 12.04 6.02 -9.07
CA GLU A 9 11.06 6.58 -10.00
C GLU A 9 11.11 5.87 -11.37
N GLY A 10 9.96 5.69 -12.01
CA GLY A 10 9.78 4.94 -13.27
C GLY A 10 10.75 5.31 -14.41
N ILE A 11 10.80 4.42 -15.42
CA ILE A 11 11.75 4.34 -16.57
C ILE A 11 12.93 5.31 -16.45
N ALA A 12 13.98 4.80 -15.80
CA ALA A 12 15.21 5.49 -15.50
C ALA A 12 15.82 6.21 -16.73
N LYS A 13 15.65 7.53 -16.80
CA LYS A 13 16.78 8.38 -17.17
C LYS A 13 17.67 8.47 -15.94
N ALA A 14 18.84 7.82 -16.01
CA ALA A 14 19.84 7.75 -14.97
C ALA A 14 20.02 9.08 -14.21
N GLY A 15 19.54 9.15 -12.96
CA GLY A 15 19.68 10.34 -12.14
C GLY A 15 19.18 10.12 -10.71
N GLN A 16 20.14 9.92 -9.80
CA GLN A 16 20.11 10.06 -8.33
C GLN A 16 18.87 9.54 -7.55
N PRO A 17 19.05 8.62 -6.57
CA PRO A 17 17.95 8.18 -5.71
C PRO A 17 17.44 9.34 -4.84
N THR A 18 16.26 9.86 -5.16
CA THR A 18 15.52 10.84 -4.34
C THR A 18 14.92 10.13 -3.11
N GLY A 19 14.93 10.76 -1.93
CA GLY A 19 14.45 10.11 -0.71
C GLY A 19 12.91 10.04 -0.68
N LEU A 20 12.34 9.00 -0.06
CA LEU A 20 10.88 8.83 0.10
C LEU A 20 10.19 10.09 0.66
N ASN A 21 10.86 10.81 1.56
CA ASN A 21 10.33 12.04 2.14
C ASN A 21 10.20 13.22 1.16
N ASP A 22 10.96 13.21 0.06
CA ASP A 22 11.01 14.34 -0.88
C ASP A 22 9.79 14.36 -1.81
N PHE A 23 9.17 13.21 -2.05
CA PHE A 23 8.03 13.07 -2.96
C PHE A 23 6.78 12.48 -2.29
N PHE A 24 6.87 11.98 -1.05
CA PHE A 24 5.69 11.46 -0.36
C PHE A 24 4.67 12.55 -0.12
N THR A 25 3.46 12.32 -0.63
CA THR A 25 2.26 13.07 -0.30
C THR A 25 1.39 12.20 0.61
N GLU A 26 0.86 12.79 1.69
CA GLU A 26 0.01 12.05 2.62
C GLU A 26 -1.24 11.51 1.92
N LEU A 27 -1.63 10.27 2.26
CA LEU A 27 -2.79 9.62 1.69
C LEU A 27 -4.01 9.84 2.57
N PHE A 28 -5.18 9.97 1.95
CA PHE A 28 -6.43 10.05 2.68
C PHE A 28 -6.83 8.67 3.21
N ILE A 29 -6.86 8.56 4.53
CA ILE A 29 -7.22 7.35 5.27
C ILE A 29 -8.46 7.66 6.10
N THR A 30 -9.47 6.80 6.03
CA THR A 30 -10.67 6.91 6.88
C THR A 30 -10.99 5.59 7.55
N GLU A 31 -11.66 5.66 8.70
CA GLU A 31 -12.22 4.47 9.34
C GLU A 31 -13.40 3.96 8.50
N ARG A 32 -13.50 2.64 8.31
CA ARG A 32 -14.65 2.00 7.69
C ARG A 32 -15.52 1.35 8.77
N VAL A 33 -16.81 1.63 8.75
CA VAL A 33 -17.79 0.94 9.59
C VAL A 33 -17.86 -0.54 9.15
N SER A 34 -17.68 -1.46 10.11
CA SER A 34 -17.51 -2.92 9.96
C SER A 34 -18.53 -3.64 9.03
N GLY A 35 -19.67 -3.04 8.71
CA GLY A 35 -20.74 -3.64 7.88
C GLY A 35 -20.67 -3.43 6.35
N GLU A 36 -19.76 -2.61 5.82
CA GLU A 36 -19.77 -2.21 4.39
C GLU A 36 -18.84 -3.02 3.47
N VAL A 37 -18.31 -4.17 3.92
CA VAL A 37 -17.22 -4.89 3.24
C VAL A 37 -17.61 -5.49 1.87
N ASN A 38 -18.92 -5.62 1.55
CA ASN A 38 -19.39 -6.59 0.56
C ASN A 38 -20.01 -6.08 -0.76
N LYS A 39 -20.01 -4.78 -1.12
CA LYS A 39 -20.79 -4.35 -2.30
C LYS A 39 -20.20 -3.23 -3.16
N GLU A 40 -18.99 -3.33 -3.69
CA GLU A 40 -18.55 -2.35 -4.70
C GLU A 40 -17.81 -2.99 -5.89
N HIS A 41 -18.50 -3.07 -7.03
CA HIS A 41 -17.90 -3.21 -8.37
C HIS A 41 -17.37 -1.85 -8.83
N GLY A 42 -16.29 -1.84 -9.61
CA GLY A 42 -15.48 -0.65 -9.96
C GLY A 42 -16.25 0.58 -10.47
N VAL A 43 -17.39 0.39 -11.14
CA VAL A 43 -18.19 1.49 -11.72
C VAL A 43 -19.03 2.23 -10.67
N ARG A 44 -19.42 1.57 -9.57
CA ARG A 44 -20.20 2.19 -8.47
C ARG A 44 -19.34 2.99 -7.48
N LEU A 45 -18.02 2.79 -7.48
CA LEU A 45 -17.08 3.50 -6.59
C LEU A 45 -17.04 5.01 -6.83
N ILE A 46 -17.20 5.47 -8.08
CA ILE A 46 -17.17 6.91 -8.41
C ILE A 46 -18.42 7.62 -7.87
N GLU A 47 -19.59 7.00 -8.04
CA GLU A 47 -20.85 7.52 -7.54
C GLU A 47 -20.93 7.44 -6.01
N THR A 48 -20.43 6.35 -5.41
CA THR A 48 -20.42 6.21 -3.95
C THR A 48 -19.36 7.10 -3.30
N ALA A 49 -18.17 7.29 -3.88
CA ALA A 49 -17.17 8.23 -3.35
C ALA A 49 -17.65 9.69 -3.41
N SER A 50 -18.30 10.08 -4.51
CA SER A 50 -18.90 11.41 -4.65
C SER A 50 -20.07 11.64 -3.69
N ARG A 51 -20.86 10.59 -3.36
CA ARG A 51 -21.94 10.66 -2.36
C ARG A 51 -21.46 10.52 -0.92
N LYS A 52 -20.36 9.80 -0.66
CA LYS A 52 -19.76 9.63 0.68
C LYS A 52 -18.98 10.86 1.13
N LEU A 53 -18.43 11.65 0.21
CA LEU A 53 -17.91 13.00 0.48
C LEU A 53 -18.95 13.95 1.13
N ALA A 54 -20.25 13.62 1.10
CA ALA A 54 -21.30 14.37 1.78
C ALA A 54 -21.54 13.96 3.25
N LYS A 55 -20.93 12.87 3.72
CA LYS A 55 -20.83 12.53 5.15
C LYS A 55 -19.44 12.98 5.61
N GLU A 56 -19.35 13.73 6.70
CA GLU A 56 -18.07 14.11 7.32
C GLU A 56 -17.32 12.87 7.82
N GLU A 57 -16.59 12.19 6.93
CA GLU A 57 -15.65 11.13 7.31
C GLU A 57 -14.45 11.78 8.00
N THR A 58 -14.08 11.26 9.18
CA THR A 58 -12.93 11.80 9.93
C THR A 58 -11.63 11.24 9.34
N PRO A 59 -10.75 12.08 8.79
CA PRO A 59 -9.46 11.61 8.29
C PRO A 59 -8.58 11.14 9.44
N ILE A 60 -7.89 10.02 9.24
CA ILE A 60 -6.90 9.47 10.17
C ILE A 60 -5.52 9.82 9.63
N LYS A 61 -4.71 10.53 10.41
CA LYS A 61 -3.31 10.76 10.09
C LYS A 61 -2.51 9.49 10.28
N LEU A 62 -1.44 9.33 9.49
CA LEU A 62 -0.58 8.15 9.58
C LEU A 62 0.06 7.99 10.98
N GLU A 63 0.45 9.11 11.62
CA GLU A 63 1.01 9.15 12.98
C GLU A 63 0.00 8.79 14.08
N ASP A 64 -1.29 8.85 13.76
CA ASP A 64 -2.39 8.58 14.68
C ASP A 64 -3.01 7.20 14.46
N ILE A 65 -2.48 6.40 13.52
CA ILE A 65 -3.13 5.16 13.09
C ILE A 65 -3.36 4.16 14.24
N PHE A 66 -2.44 4.11 15.22
CA PHE A 66 -2.57 3.26 16.40
C PHE A 66 -3.12 3.99 17.64
N LYS A 67 -3.49 5.26 17.52
CA LYS A 67 -4.10 5.99 18.62
C LYS A 67 -5.59 5.64 18.71
N PRO A 68 -6.17 5.67 19.93
CA PRO A 68 -7.60 5.45 20.07
C PRO A 68 -8.39 6.51 19.30
N LEU A 69 -9.43 6.09 18.60
CA LEU A 69 -10.35 7.00 17.92
C LEU A 69 -11.23 7.74 18.94
N PRO A 70 -11.83 8.89 18.56
CA PRO A 70 -12.76 9.61 19.44
C PRO A 70 -13.89 8.70 19.94
N GLY A 71 -13.97 8.51 21.26
CA GLY A 71 -14.96 7.62 21.89
C GLY A 71 -14.47 6.20 22.17
N GLN A 72 -13.22 5.86 21.86
CA GLN A 72 -12.56 4.63 22.31
C GLN A 72 -11.59 4.91 23.46
N ASP A 73 -11.62 4.07 24.49
CA ASP A 73 -10.74 4.19 25.67
C ASP A 73 -9.36 3.52 25.46
N GLN A 74 -9.26 2.58 24.51
CA GLN A 74 -8.06 1.77 24.28
C GLN A 74 -7.72 1.71 22.79
N PRO A 75 -6.43 1.72 22.42
CA PRO A 75 -6.02 1.59 21.03
C PRO A 75 -6.31 0.18 20.51
N SER A 76 -6.72 0.09 19.24
CA SER A 76 -6.92 -1.21 18.58
C SER A 76 -5.60 -1.95 18.42
N ARG A 77 -5.58 -3.22 18.87
CA ARG A 77 -4.43 -4.11 18.73
C ARG A 77 -4.11 -4.40 17.27
N THR A 78 -5.13 -4.77 16.51
CA THR A 78 -5.02 -5.15 15.09
C THR A 78 -5.77 -4.15 14.23
N ILE A 79 -5.07 -3.56 13.27
CA ILE A 79 -5.62 -2.65 12.27
C ILE A 79 -5.55 -3.34 10.92
N MET A 80 -6.66 -3.34 10.17
CA MET A 80 -6.69 -3.77 8.79
C MET A 80 -6.94 -2.58 7.87
N THR A 81 -5.98 -2.28 7.00
CA THR A 81 -6.12 -1.24 5.97
C THR A 81 -6.47 -1.86 4.63
N THR A 82 -7.61 -1.45 4.11
CA THR A 82 -8.13 -1.89 2.82
C THR A 82 -7.99 -0.81 1.75
N GLY A 83 -7.98 -1.21 0.49
CA GLY A 83 -7.97 -0.28 -0.64
C GLY A 83 -7.68 -0.99 -1.96
N VAL A 84 -8.02 -0.34 -3.07
CA VAL A 84 -7.82 -0.92 -4.41
C VAL A 84 -6.33 -1.15 -4.73
N ALA A 85 -6.05 -1.90 -5.80
CA ALA A 85 -4.67 -2.15 -6.23
C ALA A 85 -3.97 -0.81 -6.55
N GLY A 86 -2.71 -0.71 -6.16
CA GLY A 86 -1.83 0.44 -6.41
C GLY A 86 -2.22 1.79 -5.76
N ILE A 87 -3.25 1.81 -4.89
CA ILE A 87 -3.68 2.98 -4.10
C ILE A 87 -2.67 3.45 -3.04
N GLY A 88 -1.51 2.81 -2.92
CA GLY A 88 -0.43 3.26 -2.03
C GLY A 88 -0.39 2.61 -0.64
N LYS A 89 -1.10 1.50 -0.41
CA LYS A 89 -1.07 0.78 0.89
C LYS A 89 0.35 0.42 1.35
N THR A 90 1.17 -0.15 0.47
CA THR A 90 2.57 -0.49 0.77
C THR A 90 3.44 0.76 0.97
N VAL A 91 3.20 1.84 0.21
CA VAL A 91 3.93 3.11 0.42
C VAL A 91 3.63 3.66 1.81
N LEU A 92 2.39 3.54 2.26
CA LEU A 92 1.95 4.00 3.56
C LEU A 92 2.69 3.27 4.69
N THR A 93 2.81 1.95 4.61
CA THR A 93 3.53 1.16 5.61
C THR A 93 5.04 1.42 5.58
N HIS A 94 5.61 1.65 4.39
CA HIS A 94 7.00 2.07 4.25
C HIS A 94 7.26 3.45 4.85
N LYS A 95 6.36 4.42 4.62
CA LYS A 95 6.46 5.76 5.20
C LYS A 95 6.41 5.72 6.73
N PHE A 96 5.46 4.96 7.28
CA PHE A 96 5.35 4.75 8.73
C PHE A 96 6.66 4.19 9.31
N THR A 97 7.21 3.16 8.66
CA THR A 97 8.46 2.52 9.10
C THR A 97 9.64 3.48 8.99
N LEU A 98 9.69 4.32 7.95
CA LEU A 98 10.73 5.32 7.77
C LEU A 98 10.68 6.40 8.86
N ASP A 99 9.50 6.96 9.12
CA ASP A 99 9.33 8.02 10.13
C ASP A 99 9.63 7.51 11.54
N TRP A 100 9.23 6.27 11.85
CA TRP A 100 9.63 5.61 13.09
C TRP A 100 11.16 5.43 13.17
N ALA A 101 11.79 4.90 12.12
CA ALA A 101 13.23 4.65 12.10
C ALA A 101 14.08 5.94 12.15
N GLU A 102 13.54 7.07 11.66
CA GLU A 102 14.18 8.39 11.74
C GLU A 102 13.85 9.13 13.04
N GLY A 103 13.02 8.55 13.92
CA GLY A 103 12.62 9.17 15.19
C GLY A 103 11.74 10.41 14.99
N LYS A 104 10.99 10.49 13.90
CA LYS A 104 10.08 11.60 13.59
C LYS A 104 8.70 11.41 14.23
N ALA A 105 8.22 10.18 14.30
CA ALA A 105 6.91 9.83 14.85
C ALA A 105 6.96 8.47 15.56
N ASN A 106 5.88 8.11 16.26
CA ASN A 106 5.70 6.80 16.89
C ASN A 106 6.79 6.45 17.92
N HIS A 107 7.22 7.43 18.73
CA HIS A 107 8.30 7.27 19.71
C HIS A 107 7.99 6.27 20.83
N ASP A 108 6.72 5.91 21.03
CA ASP A 108 6.28 4.87 21.97
C ASP A 108 6.60 3.45 21.48
N ILE A 109 6.90 3.28 20.18
CA ILE A 109 7.16 1.98 19.55
C ILE A 109 8.67 1.68 19.58
N HIS A 110 9.02 0.54 20.16
CA HIS A 110 10.41 0.10 20.28
C HIS A 110 10.89 -0.64 19.02
N PHE A 111 10.00 -1.38 18.36
CA PHE A 111 10.30 -2.14 17.15
C PHE A 111 9.15 -2.08 16.16
N THR A 112 9.46 -1.77 14.90
CA THR A 112 8.58 -2.04 13.76
C THR A 112 9.19 -3.14 12.90
N LEU A 113 8.43 -4.22 12.68
CA LEU A 113 8.84 -5.44 12.01
C LEU A 113 7.96 -5.67 10.76
N PRO A 114 8.35 -5.09 9.61
CA PRO A 114 7.58 -5.22 8.37
C PRO A 114 7.86 -6.54 7.64
N PHE A 115 6.79 -7.28 7.38
CA PHE A 115 6.76 -8.48 6.56
C PHE A 115 5.86 -8.26 5.35
N THR A 116 6.25 -8.80 4.21
CA THR A 116 5.33 -9.00 3.10
C THR A 116 4.82 -10.43 3.09
N PHE A 117 3.55 -10.65 2.74
CA PHE A 117 3.05 -12.02 2.57
C PHE A 117 3.79 -12.76 1.44
N ARG A 118 4.29 -12.05 0.41
CA ARG A 118 5.19 -12.62 -0.61
C ARG A 118 6.43 -13.27 0.02
N GLU A 119 7.11 -12.57 0.92
CA GLU A 119 8.29 -13.08 1.63
C GLU A 119 7.93 -14.26 2.55
N LEU A 120 6.80 -14.18 3.26
CA LEU A 120 6.33 -15.25 4.16
C LEU A 120 5.96 -16.53 3.40
N ASN A 121 5.39 -16.40 2.19
CA ASN A 121 5.04 -17.53 1.33
C ASN A 121 6.26 -18.39 0.96
N LEU A 122 7.46 -17.81 0.90
CA LEU A 122 8.71 -18.53 0.61
C LEU A 122 9.13 -19.48 1.74
N LEU A 123 8.56 -19.32 2.92
CA LEU A 123 8.88 -20.08 4.13
C LEU A 123 7.76 -21.07 4.52
N LYS A 124 6.72 -21.21 3.70
CA LYS A 124 5.52 -22.02 4.00
C LYS A 124 5.79 -23.50 4.31
N GLU A 125 6.90 -24.06 3.79
CA GLU A 125 7.28 -25.48 3.97
C GLU A 125 8.33 -25.69 5.08
N LYS A 126 8.63 -24.63 5.83
CA LYS A 126 9.64 -24.63 6.89
C LYS A 126 9.01 -24.34 8.23
N GLU A 127 9.62 -24.87 9.27
CA GLU A 127 9.27 -24.57 10.64
C GLU A 127 10.24 -23.56 11.23
N PHE A 128 9.69 -22.63 12.02
CA PHE A 128 10.44 -21.59 12.71
C PHE A 128 9.81 -21.37 14.07
N SER A 129 10.61 -21.04 15.07
CA SER A 129 10.10 -20.28 16.20
C SER A 129 9.89 -18.82 15.78
N LEU A 130 9.06 -18.07 16.50
CA LEU A 130 8.90 -16.64 16.20
C LEU A 130 10.24 -15.91 16.26
N VAL A 131 11.07 -16.22 17.28
CA VAL A 131 12.41 -15.62 17.41
C VAL A 131 13.30 -15.93 16.19
N GLU A 132 13.32 -17.18 15.73
CA GLU A 132 14.09 -17.57 14.54
C GLU A 132 13.58 -16.90 13.28
N LEU A 133 12.26 -16.80 13.10
CA LEU A 133 11.64 -16.10 11.97
C LEU A 133 12.06 -14.62 11.97
N LEU A 134 12.00 -13.96 13.13
CA LEU A 134 12.43 -12.56 13.26
C LEU A 134 13.93 -12.40 12.95
N HIS A 135 14.79 -13.28 13.45
CA HIS A 135 16.23 -13.25 13.18
C HIS A 135 16.59 -13.56 11.73
N HIS A 136 15.73 -14.33 11.04
CA HIS A 136 15.89 -14.62 9.62
C HIS A 136 15.74 -13.37 8.76
N PHE A 137 14.70 -12.57 9.01
CA PHE A 137 14.43 -11.34 8.26
C PHE A 137 15.20 -10.12 8.77
N PHE A 138 15.44 -10.04 10.08
CA PHE A 138 16.03 -8.88 10.74
C PHE A 138 17.31 -9.28 11.47
N ILE A 139 18.43 -9.31 10.75
CA ILE A 139 19.73 -9.66 11.34
C ILE A 139 20.09 -8.75 12.54
N GLN A 140 19.62 -7.50 12.53
CA GLN A 140 19.85 -6.53 13.61
C GLN A 140 19.17 -6.90 14.93
N THR A 141 18.17 -7.79 14.92
CA THR A 141 17.48 -8.24 16.13
C THR A 141 18.10 -9.52 16.71
N LYS A 142 19.17 -10.05 16.10
CA LYS A 142 19.92 -11.19 16.63
C LYS A 142 20.48 -10.85 18.01
N GLY A 143 19.97 -11.56 19.02
CA GLY A 143 20.27 -11.32 20.44
C GLY A 143 19.02 -10.99 21.26
N ILE A 144 17.96 -10.51 20.63
CA ILE A 144 16.66 -10.29 21.27
C ILE A 144 15.87 -11.59 21.22
N ARG A 145 15.43 -12.04 22.40
CA ARG A 145 14.57 -13.23 22.56
C ARG A 145 13.24 -12.91 23.24
N ARG A 146 13.17 -11.78 23.95
CA ARG A 146 12.01 -11.33 24.73
C ARG A 146 11.36 -10.12 24.08
N TYR A 147 10.58 -10.37 23.04
CA TYR A 147 9.81 -9.33 22.35
C TYR A 147 8.59 -8.87 23.15
N ASP A 148 8.15 -9.68 24.12
CA ASP A 148 7.07 -9.40 25.07
C ASP A 148 7.34 -8.20 26.00
N LEU A 149 8.61 -7.81 26.17
CA LEU A 149 9.00 -6.66 26.99
C LEU A 149 8.93 -5.31 26.28
N PHE A 150 8.64 -5.32 24.97
CA PHE A 150 8.74 -4.14 24.13
C PHE A 150 7.40 -3.83 23.48
N GLN A 151 7.17 -2.56 23.19
CA GLN A 151 6.08 -2.18 22.30
C GLN A 151 6.51 -2.50 20.86
N VAL A 152 6.01 -3.61 20.34
CA VAL A 152 6.30 -4.08 18.98
C VAL A 152 5.11 -3.81 18.07
N VAL A 153 5.40 -3.43 16.82
CA VAL A 153 4.44 -3.37 15.72
C VAL A 153 4.86 -4.36 14.65
N PHE A 154 3.98 -5.30 14.33
CA PHE A 154 4.10 -6.13 13.13
C PHE A 154 3.32 -5.47 12.00
N ILE A 155 3.98 -5.24 10.86
CA ILE A 155 3.30 -4.84 9.63
C ILE A 155 3.25 -6.07 8.72
N LEU A 156 2.06 -6.50 8.33
CA LEU A 156 1.82 -7.61 7.43
C LEU A 156 1.24 -7.06 6.12
N ASP A 157 2.12 -6.78 5.17
CA ASP A 157 1.77 -6.14 3.90
C ASP A 157 1.35 -7.16 2.84
N GLY A 158 0.23 -6.89 2.17
CA GLY A 158 -0.23 -7.66 1.01
C GLY A 158 -0.94 -8.98 1.32
N LEU A 159 -1.88 -9.00 2.27
CA LEU A 159 -2.67 -10.21 2.60
C LEU A 159 -3.36 -10.84 1.38
N ASP A 160 -3.74 -10.04 0.38
CA ASP A 160 -4.32 -10.53 -0.86
C ASP A 160 -3.36 -11.39 -1.71
N GLU A 161 -2.09 -11.47 -1.32
CA GLU A 161 -1.05 -12.30 -1.92
C GLU A 161 -0.64 -13.46 -1.00
N CYS A 162 -1.31 -13.61 0.14
CA CYS A 162 -1.10 -14.72 1.06
C CYS A 162 -1.44 -16.06 0.38
N ARG A 163 -0.55 -17.04 0.52
CA ARG A 163 -0.76 -18.42 0.07
C ARG A 163 -0.71 -19.42 1.23
N LEU A 164 -0.57 -18.92 2.46
CA LEU A 164 -0.67 -19.72 3.66
C LEU A 164 -2.16 -20.01 3.94
N PRO A 165 -2.51 -21.18 4.51
CA PRO A 165 -3.89 -21.53 4.81
C PRO A 165 -4.63 -20.54 5.71
N LEU A 166 -3.89 -19.89 6.61
CA LEU A 166 -4.40 -19.06 7.71
C LEU A 166 -5.53 -19.77 8.46
N ASP A 167 -5.28 -21.00 8.91
CA ASP A 167 -6.32 -21.82 9.54
C ASP A 167 -6.58 -21.40 10.99
N PHE A 168 -7.35 -20.32 11.16
CA PHE A 168 -7.72 -19.79 12.47
C PHE A 168 -8.58 -20.75 13.31
N GLN A 169 -9.17 -21.78 12.72
CA GLN A 169 -10.06 -22.71 13.42
C GLN A 169 -9.31 -23.94 13.95
N ASN A 170 -8.44 -24.53 13.13
CA ASN A 170 -7.78 -25.80 13.46
C ASN A 170 -6.35 -25.64 13.94
N ASN A 171 -5.68 -24.50 13.71
CA ASN A 171 -4.32 -24.33 14.17
C ASN A 171 -4.23 -24.38 15.71
N PRO A 172 -3.27 -25.14 16.27
CA PRO A 172 -3.10 -25.23 17.71
C PRO A 172 -2.77 -23.86 18.30
N ILE A 173 -3.20 -23.66 19.54
CA ILE A 173 -2.83 -22.49 20.32
C ILE A 173 -1.31 -22.52 20.54
N TRP A 174 -0.65 -21.43 20.16
CA TRP A 174 0.79 -21.30 20.24
C TRP A 174 1.17 -20.00 20.96
N THR A 175 1.82 -20.14 22.11
CA THR A 175 2.15 -19.00 22.99
C THR A 175 3.65 -18.83 23.21
N ASP A 176 4.46 -19.85 22.91
CA ASP A 176 5.90 -19.86 23.14
C ASP A 176 6.66 -19.35 21.90
N VAL A 177 7.27 -18.17 22.04
CA VAL A 177 8.03 -17.52 20.96
C VAL A 177 9.32 -18.25 20.57
N THR A 178 9.78 -19.20 21.40
CA THR A 178 11.06 -19.92 21.21
C THR A 178 10.89 -21.33 20.63
N LYS A 179 9.67 -21.88 20.64
CA LYS A 179 9.41 -23.19 20.05
C LYS A 179 9.07 -23.06 18.57
N SER A 180 9.59 -24.00 17.78
CA SER A 180 9.37 -24.03 16.34
C SER A 180 8.01 -24.63 15.98
N THR A 181 7.36 -24.03 14.99
CA THR A 181 6.10 -24.47 14.38
C THR A 181 6.01 -23.92 12.95
N SER A 182 4.94 -24.22 12.21
CA SER A 182 4.77 -23.69 10.86
C SER A 182 4.53 -22.17 10.87
N VAL A 183 4.90 -21.50 9.78
CA VAL A 183 4.63 -20.05 9.61
C VAL A 183 3.14 -19.75 9.71
N ASP A 184 2.29 -20.65 9.24
CA ASP A 184 0.83 -20.53 9.33
C ASP A 184 0.36 -20.44 10.79
N VAL A 185 0.81 -21.38 11.64
CA VAL A 185 0.47 -21.42 13.07
C VAL A 185 1.01 -20.17 13.78
N LEU A 186 2.22 -19.72 13.44
CA LEU A 186 2.78 -18.48 14.00
C LEU A 186 1.90 -17.26 13.67
N LEU A 187 1.50 -17.09 12.41
CA LEU A 187 0.72 -15.93 11.98
C LEU A 187 -0.70 -15.95 12.57
N THR A 188 -1.39 -17.10 12.56
CA THR A 188 -2.74 -17.16 13.13
C THR A 188 -2.75 -16.87 14.62
N ASN A 189 -1.76 -17.37 15.37
CA ASN A 189 -1.67 -17.11 16.81
C ASN A 189 -1.19 -15.69 17.13
N LEU A 190 -0.33 -15.11 16.29
CA LEU A 190 0.03 -13.69 16.38
C LEU A 190 -1.20 -12.82 16.15
N ILE A 191 -1.97 -13.05 15.10
CA ILE A 191 -3.17 -12.26 14.76
C ILE A 191 -4.27 -12.44 15.81
N ARG A 192 -4.52 -13.68 16.28
CA ARG A 192 -5.50 -13.97 17.35
C ARG A 192 -5.12 -13.35 18.70
N GLY A 193 -3.81 -13.20 18.95
CA GLY A 193 -3.28 -12.64 20.20
C GLY A 193 -2.84 -13.66 21.23
N ASP A 194 -2.83 -14.95 20.88
CA ASP A 194 -2.24 -16.00 21.73
C ASP A 194 -0.71 -15.86 21.80
N LEU A 195 -0.09 -15.44 20.69
CA LEU A 195 1.34 -15.18 20.58
C LEU A 195 1.60 -13.67 20.62
N LEU A 196 2.39 -13.21 21.59
CA LEU A 196 2.66 -11.78 21.84
C LEU A 196 1.37 -10.94 21.95
N PRO A 197 0.57 -11.12 23.02
CA PRO A 197 -0.72 -10.43 23.17
C PRO A 197 -0.59 -8.90 23.16
N SER A 198 0.49 -8.35 23.71
CA SER A 198 0.73 -6.90 23.81
C SER A 198 1.20 -6.23 22.51
N THR A 199 1.49 -7.01 21.45
CA THR A 199 1.96 -6.43 20.19
C THR A 199 0.83 -5.78 19.41
N ARG A 200 1.15 -4.71 18.68
CA ARG A 200 0.26 -4.13 17.67
C ARG A 200 0.50 -4.79 16.32
N ILE A 201 -0.55 -4.90 15.51
CA ILE A 201 -0.52 -5.53 14.20
C ILE A 201 -1.20 -4.60 13.19
N TRP A 202 -0.56 -4.40 12.05
CA TRP A 202 -1.13 -3.68 10.93
C TRP A 202 -1.08 -4.52 9.67
N ILE A 203 -2.25 -4.88 9.15
CA ILE A 203 -2.43 -5.69 7.96
C ILE A 203 -2.87 -4.80 6.81
N THR A 204 -2.27 -4.92 5.63
CA THR A 204 -2.77 -4.27 4.41
C THR A 204 -3.33 -5.31 3.45
N THR A 205 -4.41 -4.96 2.76
CA THR A 205 -5.08 -5.91 1.85
C THR A 205 -5.94 -5.22 0.80
N ARG A 206 -6.22 -5.89 -0.31
CA ARG A 206 -7.40 -5.58 -1.13
C ARG A 206 -8.69 -5.98 -0.39
N PRO A 207 -9.82 -5.27 -0.60
CA PRO A 207 -11.09 -5.59 0.06
C PRO A 207 -11.52 -7.05 -0.11
N ALA A 208 -11.29 -7.63 -1.30
CA ALA A 208 -11.68 -9.00 -1.61
C ALA A 208 -10.98 -10.08 -0.77
N ALA A 209 -9.84 -9.77 -0.15
CA ALA A 209 -9.08 -10.70 0.69
C ALA A 209 -9.19 -10.38 2.20
N ALA A 210 -9.91 -9.32 2.57
CA ALA A 210 -10.07 -8.92 3.97
C ALA A 210 -10.73 -10.01 4.83
N ASN A 211 -11.63 -10.79 4.23
CA ASN A 211 -12.35 -11.89 4.88
C ASN A 211 -11.48 -13.12 5.19
N GLN A 212 -10.20 -13.15 4.77
CA GLN A 212 -9.27 -14.19 5.22
C GLN A 212 -8.95 -14.09 6.71
N ILE A 213 -9.08 -12.90 7.30
CA ILE A 213 -8.93 -12.70 8.75
C ILE A 213 -10.33 -12.64 9.39
N PRO A 214 -10.59 -13.43 10.44
CA PRO A 214 -11.84 -13.34 11.18
C PRO A 214 -12.07 -11.94 11.75
N ALA A 215 -13.31 -11.46 11.70
CA ALA A 215 -13.66 -10.10 12.10
C ALA A 215 -13.36 -9.84 13.59
N GLU A 216 -13.48 -10.86 14.43
CA GLU A 216 -13.15 -10.82 15.86
C GLU A 216 -11.64 -10.58 16.14
N CYS A 217 -10.77 -10.85 15.17
CA CYS A 217 -9.33 -10.61 15.29
C CYS A 217 -8.92 -9.19 14.85
N VAL A 218 -9.85 -8.40 14.31
CA VAL A 218 -9.59 -7.05 13.77
C VAL A 218 -10.28 -6.01 14.65
N GLY A 219 -9.49 -5.16 15.31
CA GLY A 219 -10.02 -4.11 16.19
C GLY A 219 -10.41 -2.82 15.45
N MET A 220 -9.83 -2.57 14.28
CA MET A 220 -10.17 -1.40 13.45
C MET A 220 -9.95 -1.70 11.97
N VAL A 221 -10.88 -1.27 11.12
CA VAL A 221 -10.74 -1.32 9.67
C VAL A 221 -10.61 0.10 9.13
N THR A 222 -9.57 0.34 8.34
CA THR A 222 -9.35 1.61 7.65
C THR A 222 -9.37 1.41 6.14
N GLU A 223 -9.62 2.48 5.40
CA GLU A 223 -9.63 2.49 3.93
C GLU A 223 -8.72 3.60 3.41
N VAL A 224 -7.79 3.23 2.52
CA VAL A 224 -6.98 4.22 1.76
C VAL A 224 -7.76 4.59 0.51
N ARG A 225 -8.09 5.89 0.39
CA ARG A 225 -8.82 6.44 -0.77
C ARG A 225 -7.91 7.08 -1.83
N GLY A 226 -6.61 7.13 -1.57
CA GLY A 226 -5.62 7.79 -2.43
C GLY A 226 -5.53 9.29 -2.12
N PHE A 227 -5.31 10.11 -3.14
CA PHE A 227 -5.17 11.57 -2.98
C PHE A 227 -6.52 12.29 -3.07
N THR A 228 -6.80 13.16 -2.10
CA THR A 228 -7.78 14.25 -2.22
C THR A 228 -7.29 15.30 -3.23
N ASP A 229 -8.19 16.16 -3.71
CA ASP A 229 -7.80 17.21 -4.65
C ASP A 229 -6.65 18.12 -4.13
N PRO A 230 -6.64 18.56 -2.85
CA PRO A 230 -5.48 19.26 -2.28
C PRO A 230 -4.19 18.43 -2.29
N GLN A 231 -4.27 17.14 -1.98
CA GLN A 231 -3.11 16.23 -2.00
C GLN A 231 -2.58 16.01 -3.42
N LYS A 232 -3.46 15.94 -4.43
CA LYS A 232 -3.02 15.87 -5.84
C LYS A 232 -2.22 17.11 -6.23
N GLU A 233 -2.66 18.29 -5.82
CA GLU A 233 -1.90 19.52 -6.08
C GLU A 233 -0.54 19.51 -5.39
N GLU A 234 -0.48 19.06 -4.14
CA GLU A 234 0.78 18.91 -3.40
C GLU A 234 1.73 17.94 -4.12
N TYR A 235 1.22 16.79 -4.57
CA TYR A 235 1.97 15.83 -5.36
C TYR A 235 2.59 16.49 -6.60
N PHE A 236 1.81 17.25 -7.38
CA PHE A 236 2.34 17.91 -8.57
C PHE A 236 3.37 19.00 -8.26
N ARG A 237 3.17 19.78 -7.19
CA ARG A 237 4.16 20.79 -6.78
C ARG A 237 5.47 20.14 -6.33
N LYS A 238 5.41 19.01 -5.62
CA LYS A 238 6.61 18.25 -5.23
C LYS A 238 7.30 17.61 -6.45
N ARG A 239 6.50 17.11 -7.40
CA ARG A 239 6.99 16.39 -8.58
C ARG A 239 7.59 17.30 -9.64
N PHE A 240 7.03 18.49 -9.83
CA PHE A 240 7.50 19.48 -10.78
C PHE A 240 8.15 20.64 -10.03
N ARG A 241 9.49 20.64 -9.98
CA ARG A 241 10.29 21.66 -9.28
C ARG A 241 10.06 23.08 -9.80
N GLU A 242 9.52 23.23 -11.01
CA GLU A 242 9.20 24.52 -11.60
C GLU A 242 7.74 24.91 -11.27
N GLU A 243 7.58 25.90 -10.39
CA GLU A 243 6.27 26.34 -9.86
C GLU A 243 5.31 26.82 -10.97
N THR A 244 5.84 27.46 -12.01
CA THR A 244 5.08 27.93 -13.17
C THR A 244 4.49 26.76 -13.96
N LEU A 245 5.27 25.70 -14.15
CA LEU A 245 4.83 24.47 -14.81
C LEU A 245 3.81 23.71 -13.95
N ALA A 246 4.09 23.54 -12.65
CA ALA A 246 3.18 22.90 -11.70
C ALA A 246 1.81 23.62 -11.65
N SER A 247 1.82 24.95 -11.57
CA SER A 247 0.61 25.77 -11.53
C SER A 247 -0.20 25.68 -12.83
N ARG A 248 0.49 25.63 -13.99
CA ARG A 248 -0.17 25.48 -15.30
C ARG A 248 -0.88 24.13 -15.42
N ILE A 249 -0.20 23.06 -15.00
CA ILE A 249 -0.75 21.69 -14.95
C ILE A 249 -1.96 21.62 -14.03
N ILE A 250 -1.85 22.11 -12.79
CA ILE A 250 -2.96 22.14 -11.82
C ILE A 250 -4.16 22.89 -12.38
N SER A 251 -3.93 24.05 -13.01
CA SER A 251 -4.99 24.83 -13.65
C SER A 251 -5.69 24.03 -14.75
N HIS A 252 -4.95 23.35 -15.61
CA HIS A 252 -5.52 22.56 -16.72
C HIS A 252 -6.35 21.37 -16.22
N ILE A 253 -5.89 20.69 -15.16
CA ILE A 253 -6.63 19.59 -14.52
C ILE A 253 -7.95 20.10 -13.92
N LYS A 254 -7.94 21.27 -13.27
CA LYS A 254 -9.16 21.86 -12.70
C LYS A 254 -10.18 22.27 -13.75
N THR A 255 -9.71 22.76 -14.90
CA THR A 255 -10.60 23.22 -15.97
C THR A 255 -11.15 22.09 -16.85
N SER A 256 -10.45 20.96 -16.94
CA SER A 256 -10.87 19.81 -17.75
C SER A 256 -11.42 18.68 -16.89
N ARG A 257 -12.72 18.47 -16.98
CA ARG A 257 -13.42 17.39 -16.26
C ARG A 257 -12.93 15.99 -16.66
N ILE A 258 -12.50 15.81 -17.90
CA ILE A 258 -11.93 14.54 -18.39
C ILE A 258 -10.55 14.31 -17.79
N LEU A 259 -9.69 15.34 -17.76
CA LEU A 259 -8.39 15.25 -17.09
C LEU A 259 -8.52 14.99 -15.59
N HIS A 260 -9.47 15.64 -14.93
CA HIS A 260 -9.76 15.40 -13.51
C HIS A 260 -10.13 13.93 -13.24
N ILE A 261 -10.95 13.33 -14.10
CA ILE A 261 -11.35 11.91 -14.02
C ILE A 261 -10.19 10.97 -14.35
N ILE A 262 -9.49 11.18 -15.48
CA ILE A 262 -8.33 10.36 -15.89
C ILE A 262 -7.28 10.40 -14.79
N LEU A 263 -6.98 11.58 -14.27
CA LEU A 263 -6.00 11.73 -13.22
C LEU A 263 -6.46 11.08 -11.91
N TYR A 264 -7.72 11.24 -11.52
CA TYR A 264 -8.26 10.51 -10.39
C TYR A 264 -8.08 9.00 -10.55
N LEU A 265 -8.26 8.44 -11.74
CA LEU A 265 -8.04 7.02 -12.01
C LEU A 265 -6.55 6.66 -11.99
N CYS A 266 -5.68 7.41 -12.68
CA CYS A 266 -4.25 7.12 -12.82
C CYS A 266 -3.47 7.36 -11.52
N THR A 267 -3.70 8.48 -10.83
CA THR A 267 -3.00 8.76 -9.56
C THR A 267 -3.43 7.79 -8.48
N ASN A 268 -4.70 7.37 -8.46
CA ASN A 268 -5.19 6.44 -7.44
C ASN A 268 -4.96 4.95 -7.82
N ARG A 269 -4.82 4.59 -9.09
CA ARG A 269 -4.33 3.25 -9.48
C ARG A 269 -2.83 3.09 -9.27
N ASN A 270 -2.04 4.17 -9.36
CA ASN A 270 -0.58 4.09 -9.36
C ASN A 270 0.07 5.01 -8.32
N VAL A 271 -0.57 5.21 -7.16
CA VAL A 271 0.02 5.95 -6.02
C VAL A 271 1.39 5.35 -5.64
N GLN A 272 1.55 4.04 -5.79
CA GLN A 272 2.83 3.36 -5.60
C GLN A 272 3.91 3.89 -6.54
N GLU A 273 3.65 3.96 -7.84
CA GLU A 273 4.59 4.48 -8.84
C GLU A 273 4.76 6.00 -8.75
N ALA A 274 3.70 6.74 -8.41
CA ALA A 274 3.73 8.17 -8.16
C ALA A 274 4.65 8.50 -6.96
N ASN A 275 4.66 7.62 -5.95
CA ASN A 275 5.65 7.63 -4.87
C ASN A 275 6.91 6.79 -5.22
N GLY A 276 7.26 6.67 -6.49
CA GLY A 276 8.52 6.11 -6.98
C GLY A 276 8.75 4.62 -6.74
N PHE A 277 7.76 3.80 -6.38
CA PHE A 277 7.94 2.36 -6.21
C PHE A 277 7.60 1.63 -7.51
N THR A 278 8.60 0.98 -8.13
CA THR A 278 8.40 -0.02 -9.18
C THR A 278 8.59 -1.43 -8.60
N ASP A 279 7.64 -2.32 -8.87
CA ASP A 279 7.62 -3.70 -8.32
C ASP A 279 8.48 -4.69 -9.15
N THR A 280 9.27 -4.19 -10.10
CA THR A 280 10.09 -5.02 -10.99
C THR A 280 11.56 -5.05 -10.54
N PRO A 281 12.17 -6.24 -10.38
CA PRO A 281 13.63 -6.32 -10.27
C PRO A 281 14.26 -5.76 -11.56
N PRO A 282 15.44 -5.14 -11.49
CA PRO A 282 16.12 -4.64 -12.68
C PRO A 282 16.42 -5.81 -13.61
N VAL A 283 15.66 -5.93 -14.70
CA VAL A 283 15.93 -6.90 -15.75
C VAL A 283 17.24 -6.48 -16.42
N THR A 284 18.25 -7.34 -16.32
CA THR A 284 19.48 -7.18 -17.10
C THR A 284 19.15 -7.28 -18.59
N PRO A 285 19.84 -6.54 -19.49
CA PRO A 285 19.52 -6.48 -20.93
C PRO A 285 19.62 -7.81 -21.72
N SER A 286 19.78 -8.95 -21.05
CA SER A 286 20.12 -10.24 -21.64
C SER A 286 18.95 -11.22 -21.75
N GLU A 287 17.76 -10.93 -21.20
CA GLU A 287 16.66 -11.90 -21.13
C GLU A 287 15.43 -11.58 -22.01
N VAL A 288 15.50 -10.55 -22.87
CA VAL A 288 14.40 -10.20 -23.80
C VAL A 288 14.63 -10.87 -25.17
N ILE A 289 14.79 -12.19 -25.21
CA ILE A 289 14.57 -12.96 -26.44
C ILE A 289 13.92 -14.29 -26.04
N GLY A 290 12.60 -14.35 -26.17
CA GLY A 290 11.86 -15.62 -26.15
C GLY A 290 10.63 -15.58 -25.27
N ASN A 291 9.49 -15.32 -25.92
CA ASN A 291 8.18 -15.97 -25.73
C ASN A 291 7.01 -14.98 -25.77
N THR A 292 6.70 -14.52 -26.98
CA THR A 292 5.34 -14.11 -27.35
C THR A 292 4.52 -15.36 -27.63
N SER A 293 3.55 -15.70 -26.77
CA SER A 293 2.39 -16.52 -27.12
C SER A 293 1.32 -16.49 -26.02
N GLN A 294 0.13 -16.02 -26.42
CA GLN A 294 -1.20 -16.30 -25.86
C GLN A 294 -1.61 -15.65 -24.53
N CYS A 295 -2.46 -14.62 -24.66
CA CYS A 295 -3.78 -14.58 -24.02
C CYS A 295 -4.62 -13.47 -24.67
N GLN A 296 -5.49 -13.85 -25.62
CA GLN A 296 -6.60 -13.03 -26.07
C GLN A 296 -7.72 -13.14 -25.03
N ALA A 297 -8.10 -12.03 -24.40
CA ALA A 297 -9.39 -11.87 -23.77
C ALA A 297 -9.84 -10.41 -23.96
N SER A 298 -10.92 -10.26 -24.71
CA SER A 298 -11.60 -9.02 -25.05
C SER A 298 -12.15 -8.32 -23.80
N GLU A 299 -11.64 -7.12 -23.50
CA GLU A 299 -12.27 -6.13 -22.62
C GLU A 299 -12.68 -4.89 -23.43
N PRO A 300 -13.72 -4.15 -23.03
CA PRO A 300 -14.29 -3.10 -23.86
C PRO A 300 -13.35 -1.89 -23.97
N GLU A 301 -13.01 -1.52 -25.21
CA GLU A 301 -12.32 -0.29 -25.55
C GLU A 301 -13.15 0.92 -25.12
N VAL A 302 -12.66 1.68 -24.14
CA VAL A 302 -13.17 3.03 -23.87
C VAL A 302 -12.36 3.98 -24.72
N ILE A 303 -12.84 4.25 -25.94
CA ILE A 303 -12.32 5.33 -26.78
C ILE A 303 -12.67 6.65 -26.10
N ILE A 304 -11.70 7.28 -25.44
CA ILE A 304 -11.85 8.63 -24.91
C ILE A 304 -11.46 9.59 -26.03
N ASP A 305 -12.44 10.19 -26.69
CA ASP A 305 -12.22 11.37 -27.52
C ASP A 305 -11.66 12.47 -26.61
N LEU A 306 -10.34 12.70 -26.68
CA LEU A 306 -9.64 13.79 -25.99
C LEU A 306 -10.06 15.10 -26.66
N PRO A 307 -10.98 15.91 -26.11
CA PRO A 307 -11.41 17.13 -26.78
C PRO A 307 -10.27 18.14 -26.63
N SER A 308 -9.70 18.53 -27.77
CA SER A 308 -8.86 19.72 -27.96
C SER A 308 -7.96 20.09 -26.77
N MET A 309 -7.03 19.20 -26.42
CA MET A 309 -5.90 19.58 -25.57
C MET A 309 -4.95 20.43 -26.41
N SER A 310 -5.01 21.75 -26.25
CA SER A 310 -4.17 22.69 -27.01
C SER A 310 -2.76 22.87 -26.43
N ASP A 311 -2.41 22.20 -25.33
CA ASP A 311 -1.07 22.27 -24.72
C ASP A 311 -0.36 20.89 -24.80
N PRO A 312 0.45 20.65 -25.85
CA PRO A 312 1.22 19.42 -26.03
C PRO A 312 2.19 19.11 -24.88
N ASP A 313 2.63 20.12 -24.13
CA ASP A 313 3.53 19.93 -22.99
C ASP A 313 2.82 19.22 -21.84
N VAL A 314 1.55 19.57 -21.59
CA VAL A 314 0.71 18.95 -20.55
C VAL A 314 0.36 17.51 -20.91
N ILE A 315 0.11 17.25 -22.19
CA ILE A 315 -0.14 15.89 -22.70
C ILE A 315 1.12 15.04 -22.51
N ASN A 316 2.27 15.50 -22.99
CA ASN A 316 3.55 14.76 -22.89
C ASN A 316 4.05 14.56 -21.45
N LEU A 317 3.68 15.44 -20.51
CA LEU A 317 3.98 15.25 -19.08
C LEU A 317 3.05 14.26 -18.38
N LEU A 318 1.82 14.10 -18.88
CA LEU A 318 0.84 13.15 -18.36
C LEU A 318 0.92 11.78 -19.08
N ILE A 319 1.52 11.72 -20.28
CA ILE A 319 1.70 10.49 -21.07
C ILE A 319 2.44 9.38 -20.31
N PRO A 320 3.52 9.61 -19.54
CA PRO A 320 4.13 8.54 -18.73
C PRO A 320 3.18 7.95 -17.68
N HIS A 321 2.11 8.66 -17.33
CA HIS A 321 1.02 8.19 -16.47
C HIS A 321 -0.21 7.70 -17.25
N ALA A 322 -0.26 7.95 -18.57
CA ALA A 322 -1.29 7.49 -19.51
C ALA A 322 -0.84 6.28 -20.35
N GLU A 323 0.45 5.93 -20.36
CA GLU A 323 1.03 4.74 -21.00
C GLU A 323 0.49 3.40 -20.43
N LEU A 324 -0.34 3.44 -19.39
CA LEU A 324 -1.14 2.30 -18.93
C LEU A 324 -2.56 2.23 -19.53
N LEU A 325 -2.87 3.07 -20.52
CA LEU A 325 -4.17 3.07 -21.24
C LEU A 325 -4.07 2.95 -22.76
N THR A 326 -2.89 2.67 -23.35
CA THR A 326 -2.76 2.43 -24.80
C THR A 326 -1.75 1.32 -25.14
N TYR A 327 -2.25 0.10 -25.33
CA TYR A 327 -1.83 -0.84 -26.39
C TYR A 327 -2.92 -0.67 -27.47
N GLU A 328 -2.73 -0.43 -28.76
CA GLU A 328 -1.61 -0.54 -29.71
C GLU A 328 -1.70 0.63 -30.70
N GLU A 329 -0.57 1.19 -31.15
CA GLU A 329 -0.47 1.64 -32.56
C GLU A 329 0.97 1.38 -33.03
N ALA A 330 1.22 0.18 -33.51
CA ALA A 330 2.37 -0.10 -34.36
C ALA A 330 2.03 -1.22 -35.34
N SER A 331 1.52 -0.85 -36.53
CA SER A 331 1.93 -1.36 -37.84
C SER A 331 0.78 -1.24 -38.84
N ASN A 332 0.84 -0.22 -39.70
CA ASN A 332 0.42 -0.31 -41.11
C ASN A 332 1.01 0.88 -41.88
N VAL A 333 2.30 0.73 -42.24
CA VAL A 333 2.81 1.01 -43.58
C VAL A 333 3.54 -0.24 -44.04
#